data_AF-S0E5J4-F1
#
_entry.id   AF-S0E5J4-F1
#
_cell.length_a   1.000
_cell.length_b   1.000
_cell.length_c   1.000
_cell.angle_alpha   90.00
_cell.angle_beta   90.00
_cell.angle_gamma   90.00
#
_symmetry.space_group_name_H-M   'P 1'
#
loop_
_entity.id
_entity.type
_entity.pdbx_description
1 polymer ?
#
loop_
_entity_poly.entity_id
_entity_poly.type
_entity_poly.pdbx_seq_one_letter_code
_entity_poly.pdbx_strand_id
1 'polypeptide(L)'
;MSSHTQHLVAVATPEANTILFQVNDKYELCLYESSTPVENDEQPYDFRTIKVNGAPVKVNNGIPVIAAVAFSVSSYCGGEAQVRVYFVDRDNDYLRELQRSGGKSKPWTVGRTFNLRNYRIAKGSGLTANVFQQESKDKFAIKIYYQESSDDIYADVVYNIVGSDNWTTRPNVTQA
;
A
#
# COMPACT_ATOMS: atom_id res chain seq x y z
N MET A 1 10.27 -27.39 7.97
CA MET A 1 10.28 -26.46 6.82
C MET A 1 9.19 -25.44 7.08
N SER A 2 9.52 -24.19 7.43
CA SER A 2 8.49 -23.15 7.51
C SER A 2 8.16 -22.75 6.07
N SER A 3 6.89 -22.93 5.68
CA SER A 3 6.36 -22.24 4.51
C SER A 3 6.66 -20.75 4.70
N HIS A 4 7.48 -20.15 3.83
CA HIS A 4 7.55 -18.69 3.77
C HIS A 4 6.21 -18.25 3.20
N THR A 5 5.29 -17.83 4.08
CA THR A 5 4.05 -17.19 3.66
C THR A 5 4.42 -16.02 2.76
N GLN A 6 4.16 -16.15 1.46
CA GLN A 6 4.43 -15.10 0.51
C GLN A 6 3.34 -14.04 0.65
N HIS A 7 3.70 -12.86 1.14
CA HIS A 7 2.80 -11.72 1.16
C HIS A 7 2.89 -11.01 -0.19
N LEU A 8 1.81 -11.11 -0.97
CA LEU A 8 1.71 -10.64 -2.33
C LEU A 8 0.52 -9.69 -2.45
N VAL A 9 0.68 -8.64 -3.25
CA VAL A 9 -0.44 -7.78 -3.67
C VAL A 9 -0.19 -7.28 -5.07
N ALA A 10 -1.22 -7.26 -5.91
CA ALA A 10 -1.12 -6.77 -7.27
C ALA A 10 -2.04 -5.56 -7.49
N VAL A 11 -1.63 -4.66 -8.36
CA VAL A 11 -2.43 -3.52 -8.82
C VAL A 11 -2.31 -3.38 -10.34
N ALA A 12 -3.39 -2.94 -10.97
CA ALA A 12 -3.37 -2.45 -12.34
C ALA A 12 -3.31 -0.91 -12.29
N THR A 13 -2.31 -0.33 -12.95
CA THR A 13 -2.18 1.13 -13.02
C THR A 13 -3.16 1.71 -14.04
N PRO A 14 -3.51 3.00 -13.92
CA PRO A 14 -4.32 3.70 -14.93
C PRO A 14 -3.70 3.70 -16.35
N GLU A 15 -2.39 3.46 -16.46
CA GLU A 15 -1.65 3.32 -17.72
C GLU A 15 -1.70 1.89 -18.27
N ALA A 16 -2.55 1.03 -17.70
CA ALA A 16 -2.75 -0.37 -18.04
C ALA A 16 -1.52 -1.28 -17.82
N ASN A 17 -0.54 -0.86 -17.01
CA ASN A 17 0.54 -1.74 -16.54
C ASN A 17 0.11 -2.48 -15.28
N THR A 18 0.58 -3.71 -15.08
CA THR A 18 0.39 -4.47 -13.84
C THR A 18 1.64 -4.42 -12.99
N ILE A 19 1.45 -4.33 -11.68
CA ILE A 19 2.55 -4.40 -10.71
C ILE A 19 2.18 -5.41 -9.64
N LEU A 20 3.00 -6.44 -9.48
CA LEU A 20 2.97 -7.36 -8.35
C LEU A 20 4.02 -6.90 -7.34
N PHE A 21 3.61 -6.73 -6.09
CA PHE A 21 4.49 -6.50 -4.96
C PHE A 21 4.63 -7.79 -4.15
N GLN A 22 5.84 -8.02 -3.63
CA GLN A 22 6.17 -9.17 -2.82
C GLN A 22 7.11 -8.79 -1.68
N VAL A 23 6.95 -9.42 -0.52
CA VAL A 23 8.00 -9.46 0.51
C VAL A 23 8.87 -10.70 0.31
N ASN A 24 10.18 -10.51 0.13
CA ASN A 24 11.13 -11.61 -0.08
C ASN A 24 11.60 -12.25 1.25
N ASP A 25 12.48 -13.25 1.16
CA ASP A 25 13.07 -13.98 2.30
C ASP A 25 13.92 -13.12 3.24
N LYS A 26 14.39 -11.96 2.76
CA LYS A 26 15.11 -10.93 3.54
C LYS A 26 14.18 -9.88 4.13
N TYR A 27 12.86 -10.06 4.00
CA TYR A 27 11.83 -9.09 4.38
C TYR A 27 11.98 -7.75 3.66
N GLU A 28 12.48 -7.76 2.42
CA GLU A 28 12.57 -6.58 1.57
C GLU A 28 11.37 -6.53 0.63
N LEU A 29 10.87 -5.33 0.37
CA LEU A 29 9.77 -5.13 -0.57
C LEU A 29 10.30 -5.13 -2.00
N CYS A 30 9.85 -6.10 -2.79
CA CYS A 30 10.15 -6.27 -4.20
C CYS A 30 8.93 -5.94 -5.06
N LEU A 31 9.18 -5.59 -6.32
CA LEU A 31 8.15 -5.45 -7.33
C LEU A 31 8.51 -6.21 -8.60
N TYR A 32 7.48 -6.71 -9.27
CA TYR A 32 7.48 -7.20 -10.63
C TYR A 32 6.51 -6.32 -11.41
N GLU A 33 6.99 -5.62 -12.44
CA GLU A 33 6.17 -4.66 -13.20
C GLU A 33 6.22 -4.96 -14.68
N SER A 34 5.03 -5.06 -15.30
CA SER A 34 4.91 -5.34 -16.72
C SER A 34 5.64 -4.26 -17.54
N SER A 35 6.27 -4.68 -18.63
CA SER A 35 6.99 -3.77 -19.53
C SER A 35 6.07 -3.11 -20.54
N THR A 36 4.94 -3.76 -20.83
CA THR A 36 3.87 -3.23 -21.69
C THR A 36 2.50 -3.46 -21.05
N PRO A 37 1.48 -2.69 -21.49
CA PRO A 37 0.10 -2.91 -21.07
C PRO A 37 -0.56 -4.18 -21.59
N VAL A 38 -0.03 -4.72 -22.69
CA VAL A 38 -0.52 -5.95 -23.33
C VAL A 38 0.53 -7.01 -23.13
N GLU A 39 0.20 -8.03 -22.35
CA GLU A 39 1.08 -9.18 -22.16
C GLU A 39 1.29 -9.89 -23.50
N ASN A 40 2.54 -10.15 -23.83
CA ASN A 40 2.93 -11.07 -24.89
C ASN A 40 4.05 -11.97 -24.35
N ASP A 41 4.19 -13.15 -24.95
CA ASP A 41 5.11 -14.20 -24.46
C ASP A 41 6.59 -13.79 -24.51
N GLU A 42 6.92 -12.63 -25.10
CA GLU A 42 8.28 -12.17 -25.35
C GLU A 42 8.76 -11.09 -24.38
N GLN A 43 7.86 -10.44 -23.63
CA GLN A 43 8.24 -9.32 -22.75
C GLN A 43 8.24 -9.70 -21.26
N PRO A 44 9.42 -9.76 -20.63
CA PRO A 44 9.52 -10.10 -19.22
C PRO A 44 9.00 -8.96 -18.32
N TYR A 45 8.56 -9.36 -17.13
CA TYR A 45 8.36 -8.45 -16.01
C TYR A 45 9.74 -7.95 -15.52
N ASP A 46 9.85 -6.64 -15.30
CA ASP A 46 11.03 -6.12 -14.62
C ASP A 46 10.92 -6.38 -13.13
N PHE A 47 11.93 -7.05 -12.59
CA PHE A 47 12.05 -7.35 -11.17
C PHE A 47 13.07 -6.43 -10.49
N ARG A 48 12.70 -5.84 -9.35
CA ARG A 48 13.62 -5.07 -8.51
C ARG A 48 13.15 -4.97 -7.06
N THR A 49 14.11 -4.88 -6.15
CA THR A 49 13.87 -4.44 -4.77
C THR A 49 13.62 -2.93 -4.75
N ILE A 50 12.56 -2.50 -4.07
CA ILE A 50 12.25 -1.09 -3.88
C ILE A 50 13.30 -0.46 -2.97
N LYS A 51 13.85 0.66 -3.43
CA LYS A 51 14.82 1.44 -2.66
C LYS A 51 14.33 2.88 -2.52
N VAL A 52 14.48 3.43 -1.31
CA VAL A 52 14.30 4.85 -1.02
C VAL A 52 15.65 5.36 -0.50
N ASN A 53 16.14 6.48 -1.05
CA ASN A 53 17.45 7.04 -0.70
C ASN A 53 18.59 6.00 -0.76
N GLY A 54 18.53 5.07 -1.73
CA GLY A 54 19.51 4.00 -1.92
C GLY A 54 19.37 2.78 -0.99
N ALA A 55 18.55 2.86 0.06
CA ALA A 55 18.33 1.76 1.00
C ALA A 55 17.11 0.91 0.62
N PRO A 56 17.19 -0.44 0.70
CA PRO A 56 16.03 -1.32 0.54
C PRO A 56 14.94 -1.00 1.57
N VAL A 57 13.68 -0.99 1.13
CA VAL A 57 12.54 -0.91 2.05
C VAL A 57 12.36 -2.25 2.73
N LYS A 58 12.29 -2.24 4.06
CA LYS A 58 12.18 -3.45 4.89
C LYS A 58 10.83 -3.51 5.60
N VAL A 59 10.19 -4.67 5.49
CA VAL A 59 8.92 -5.00 6.11
C VAL A 59 9.18 -5.74 7.43
N ASN A 60 8.27 -5.59 8.38
CA ASN A 60 8.31 -6.29 9.65
C ASN A 60 8.29 -7.80 9.48
N ASN A 61 9.18 -8.51 10.17
CA ASN A 61 9.28 -9.96 10.07
C ASN A 61 8.23 -10.71 10.90
N GLY A 62 7.69 -10.08 11.94
CA GLY A 62 6.57 -10.60 12.71
C GLY A 62 5.20 -10.32 12.09
N ILE A 63 5.14 -9.34 11.17
CA ILE A 63 3.91 -8.90 10.49
C ILE A 63 4.23 -8.52 9.03
N PRO A 64 4.54 -9.49 8.14
CA PRO A 64 5.07 -9.20 6.80
C PRO A 64 4.01 -8.79 5.78
N VAL A 65 2.94 -8.14 6.24
CA VAL A 65 1.77 -7.80 5.43
C VAL A 65 1.97 -6.54 4.58
N ILE A 66 1.41 -6.57 3.38
CA ILE A 66 1.45 -5.47 2.42
C ILE A 66 0.08 -5.32 1.76
N ALA A 67 -0.26 -4.08 1.40
CA ALA A 67 -1.39 -3.75 0.55
C ALA A 67 -0.97 -2.69 -0.46
N ALA A 68 -1.66 -2.60 -1.59
CA ALA A 68 -1.35 -1.60 -2.60
C ALA A 68 -2.63 -1.13 -3.29
N VAL A 69 -2.60 0.12 -3.76
CA VAL A 69 -3.62 0.68 -4.63
C VAL A 69 -2.98 1.46 -5.76
N ALA A 70 -3.65 1.50 -6.90
CA ALA A 70 -3.31 2.38 -8.00
C ALA A 70 -4.53 3.21 -8.41
N PHE A 71 -4.32 4.47 -8.76
CA PHE A 71 -5.39 5.40 -9.14
C PHE A 71 -4.85 6.55 -9.99
N SER A 72 -5.76 7.26 -10.65
CA SER A 72 -5.50 8.57 -11.26
C SER A 72 -6.72 9.45 -11.01
N VAL A 73 -6.47 10.64 -10.46
CA VAL A 73 -7.51 11.62 -10.12
C VAL A 73 -7.07 12.98 -10.63
N SER A 74 -7.76 13.51 -11.64
CA SER A 74 -7.39 14.76 -12.31
C SER A 74 -7.27 15.94 -11.34
N SER A 75 -8.15 16.04 -10.35
CA SER A 75 -8.16 17.13 -9.36
C SER A 75 -7.00 17.10 -8.36
N TYR A 76 -6.29 15.97 -8.22
CA TYR A 76 -5.24 15.80 -7.23
C TYR A 76 -3.86 15.58 -7.85
N CYS A 77 -3.76 14.70 -8.83
CA CYS A 77 -2.50 14.34 -9.47
C CYS A 77 -2.47 14.72 -10.96
N GLY A 78 -3.34 15.63 -11.41
CA GLY A 78 -3.35 16.10 -12.80
C GLY A 78 -3.62 14.99 -13.83
N GLY A 79 -4.17 13.86 -13.38
CA GLY A 79 -4.37 12.67 -14.22
C GLY A 79 -3.17 11.74 -14.29
N GLU A 80 -2.05 12.07 -13.63
CA GLU A 80 -0.87 11.21 -13.53
C GLU A 80 -1.19 9.95 -12.72
N ALA A 81 -0.72 8.79 -13.19
CA ALA A 81 -0.86 7.53 -12.45
C ALA A 81 -0.20 7.62 -11.07
N GLN A 82 -0.89 7.11 -10.06
CA GLN A 82 -0.41 7.05 -8.69
C GLN A 82 -0.42 5.60 -8.24
N VAL A 83 0.65 5.17 -7.58
CA VAL A 83 0.71 3.90 -6.86
C VAL A 83 1.03 4.20 -5.41
N ARG A 84 0.30 3.54 -4.49
CA ARG A 84 0.55 3.59 -3.05
C ARG A 84 0.71 2.17 -2.54
N VAL A 85 1.75 1.93 -1.75
CA VAL A 85 1.98 0.65 -1.08
C VAL A 85 2.01 0.88 0.42
N TYR A 86 1.24 0.09 1.14
CA TYR A 86 1.12 0.13 2.59
C TYR A 86 1.77 -1.11 3.17
N PHE A 87 2.60 -0.93 4.19
CA PHE A 87 3.36 -2.01 4.82
C PHE A 87 3.66 -1.68 6.28
N VAL A 88 3.94 -2.71 7.08
CA VAL A 88 4.43 -2.52 8.45
C VAL A 88 5.94 -2.39 8.41
N ASP A 89 6.47 -1.27 8.88
CA ASP A 89 7.90 -1.02 8.93
C ASP A 89 8.59 -1.96 9.92
N ARG A 90 9.77 -2.44 9.53
CA ARG A 90 10.54 -3.36 10.35
C ARG A 90 11.02 -2.75 11.67
N ASP A 91 11.40 -1.47 11.65
CA ASP A 91 12.20 -0.89 12.73
C ASP A 91 11.33 -0.21 13.81
N ASN A 92 10.07 0.12 13.51
CA ASN A 92 9.17 0.83 14.43
C ASN A 92 7.74 0.27 14.50
N ASP A 93 7.44 -0.83 13.80
CA ASP A 93 6.10 -1.44 13.75
C ASP A 93 5.00 -0.48 13.20
N TYR A 94 5.37 0.62 12.54
CA TYR A 94 4.38 1.57 12.03
C TYR A 94 3.85 1.15 10.67
N LEU A 95 2.55 1.35 10.47
CA LEU A 95 1.96 1.34 9.13
C LEU A 95 2.52 2.54 8.34
N ARG A 96 3.28 2.24 7.30
CA ARG A 96 3.92 3.22 6.43
C ARG A 96 3.38 3.14 5.01
N GLU A 97 3.50 4.26 4.31
CA GLU A 97 3.19 4.38 2.89
C GLU A 97 4.46 4.56 2.07
N LEU A 98 4.53 3.88 0.94
CA LEU A 98 5.36 4.25 -0.20
C LEU A 98 4.50 4.82 -1.32
N GLN A 99 5.06 5.77 -2.05
CA GLN A 99 4.38 6.42 -3.15
C GLN A 99 5.26 6.39 -4.41
N ARG A 100 4.63 6.14 -5.55
CA ARG A 100 5.17 6.45 -6.86
C ARG A 100 4.15 7.29 -7.63
N SER A 101 4.60 8.45 -8.09
CA SER A 101 3.84 9.35 -8.97
C SER A 101 4.40 9.23 -10.39
N GLY A 102 3.56 8.80 -11.31
CA GLY A 102 3.87 8.53 -12.71
C GLY A 102 4.31 7.10 -13.00
N GLY A 103 4.81 6.91 -14.22
CA GLY A 103 5.15 5.60 -14.78
C GLY A 103 6.38 4.91 -14.16
N LYS A 104 6.75 3.78 -14.76
CA LYS A 104 7.75 2.80 -14.31
C LYS A 104 9.14 3.35 -13.94
N SER A 105 9.57 4.46 -14.55
CA SER A 105 10.88 5.08 -14.33
C SER A 105 10.92 6.06 -13.15
N LYS A 106 9.77 6.37 -12.56
CA LYS A 106 9.66 7.35 -11.48
C LYS A 106 10.14 6.77 -10.16
N PRO A 107 10.81 7.57 -9.32
CA PRO A 107 11.35 7.09 -8.05
C PRO A 107 10.22 6.77 -7.06
N TRP A 108 10.51 5.81 -6.19
CA TRP A 108 9.70 5.57 -5.00
C TRP A 108 10.08 6.56 -3.91
N THR A 109 9.07 7.05 -3.19
CA THR A 109 9.24 7.99 -2.08
C THR A 109 8.46 7.51 -0.86
N VAL A 110 8.89 7.93 0.33
CA VAL A 110 8.13 7.67 1.56
C VAL A 110 6.95 8.64 1.61
N GLY A 111 5.76 8.09 1.84
CA GLY A 111 4.53 8.84 2.04
C GLY A 111 4.22 9.05 3.51
N ARG A 112 2.93 8.95 3.83
CA ARG A 112 2.43 9.12 5.20
C ARG A 112 2.87 7.99 6.12
N THR A 113 3.12 8.34 7.38
CA THR A 113 3.18 7.37 8.48
C THR A 113 1.84 7.43 9.22
N PHE A 114 1.15 6.30 9.33
CA PHE A 114 -0.15 6.21 9.98
C PHE A 114 0.04 5.82 11.44
N ASN A 115 0.53 6.76 12.26
CA ASN A 115 0.57 6.53 13.71
C ASN A 115 0.33 7.84 14.48
N LEU A 116 -0.93 8.12 14.80
CA LEU A 116 -1.29 9.14 15.79
C LEU A 116 -1.76 8.55 17.13
N ARG A 117 -2.00 7.24 17.21
CA ARG A 117 -2.27 6.49 18.45
C ARG A 117 -1.93 5.02 18.20
N ASN A 118 -1.05 4.43 18.98
CA ASN A 118 -0.94 3.00 19.35
C ASN A 118 -1.50 1.88 18.44
N TYR A 119 -1.65 2.07 17.12
CA TYR A 119 -2.21 1.09 16.18
C TYR A 119 -1.23 -0.07 16.04
N ARG A 120 -1.34 -1.02 16.96
CA ARG A 120 -0.62 -2.29 16.90
C ARG A 120 -1.38 -3.12 15.90
N ILE A 121 -0.79 -3.45 14.75
CA ILE A 121 -1.39 -4.45 13.87
C ILE A 121 -1.17 -5.82 14.53
N ALA A 122 -2.20 -6.67 14.56
CA ALA A 122 -2.07 -8.01 15.11
C ALA A 122 -1.13 -8.87 14.25
N LYS A 123 -0.33 -9.75 14.87
CA LYS A 123 0.65 -10.61 14.17
C LYS A 123 0.04 -11.59 13.15
N GLY A 124 -1.27 -11.84 13.21
CA GLY A 124 -2.02 -12.64 12.25
C GLY A 124 -2.94 -11.83 11.33
N SER A 125 -2.95 -10.50 11.46
CA SER A 125 -3.81 -9.62 10.67
C SER A 125 -3.51 -9.74 9.19
N GLY A 126 -4.54 -9.57 8.34
CA GLY A 126 -4.34 -9.17 6.96
C GLY A 126 -4.08 -7.66 6.82
N LEU A 127 -3.74 -7.21 5.62
CA LEU A 127 -3.74 -5.79 5.27
C LEU A 127 -4.36 -5.66 3.89
N THR A 128 -5.33 -4.77 3.73
CA THR A 128 -5.92 -4.47 2.42
C THR A 128 -6.20 -2.97 2.29
N ALA A 129 -6.19 -2.47 1.07
CA ALA A 129 -6.45 -1.07 0.79
C ALA A 129 -7.34 -0.93 -0.45
N ASN A 130 -8.16 0.11 -0.48
CA ASN A 130 -9.02 0.43 -1.61
C ASN A 130 -9.10 1.94 -1.83
N VAL A 131 -9.27 2.36 -3.08
CA VAL A 131 -9.51 3.74 -3.48
C VAL A 131 -11.03 3.92 -3.54
N PHE A 132 -11.54 4.82 -2.71
CA PHE A 132 -12.93 5.20 -2.67
C PHE A 132 -13.10 6.59 -3.26
N GLN A 133 -13.86 6.69 -4.35
CA GLN A 133 -14.27 7.96 -4.93
C GLN A 133 -15.72 8.25 -4.50
N GLN A 134 -15.96 9.43 -3.94
CA GLN A 134 -17.32 9.90 -3.69
C GLN A 134 -18.00 10.28 -5.02
N GLU A 135 -19.33 10.40 -5.01
CA GLU A 135 -20.13 10.77 -6.20
C GLU A 135 -19.61 12.04 -6.90
N SER A 136 -19.09 13.00 -6.14
CA SER A 136 -18.28 14.10 -6.68
C SER A 136 -16.87 13.60 -7.00
N LYS A 137 -16.49 13.60 -8.29
CA LYS A 137 -15.19 13.11 -8.79
C LYS A 137 -13.97 13.74 -8.11
N ASP A 138 -14.15 14.90 -7.46
CA ASP A 138 -13.08 15.66 -6.81
C ASP A 138 -12.77 15.21 -5.38
N LYS A 139 -13.61 14.36 -4.79
CA LYS A 139 -13.41 13.83 -3.43
C LYS A 139 -13.11 12.34 -3.49
N PHE A 140 -11.89 11.98 -3.14
CA PHE A 140 -11.49 10.59 -3.01
C PHE A 140 -10.72 10.36 -1.70
N ALA A 141 -10.77 9.14 -1.22
CA ALA A 141 -10.06 8.68 -0.05
C ALA A 141 -9.51 7.29 -0.31
N ILE A 142 -8.36 6.97 0.26
CA ILE A 142 -7.86 5.61 0.32
C ILE A 142 -8.27 5.06 1.67
N LYS A 143 -8.90 3.89 1.70
CA LYS A 143 -9.27 3.18 2.94
C LYS A 143 -8.38 1.96 3.08
N ILE A 144 -7.78 1.78 4.23
CA ILE A 144 -6.86 0.71 4.62
C ILE A 144 -7.53 -0.06 5.76
N TYR A 145 -7.53 -1.38 5.68
CA TYR A 145 -8.18 -2.26 6.64
C TYR A 145 -7.18 -3.27 7.19
N TYR A 146 -7.21 -3.49 8.49
CA TYR A 146 -6.35 -4.43 9.24
C TYR A 146 -7.05 -4.82 10.55
N GLN A 147 -6.48 -5.70 11.35
CA GLN A 147 -6.93 -6.00 12.72
C GLN A 147 -5.91 -5.46 13.72
N GLU A 148 -6.37 -4.70 14.69
CA GLU A 148 -5.54 -4.13 15.75
C GLU A 148 -5.19 -5.21 16.81
N SER A 149 -6.18 -5.96 17.28
CA SER A 149 -5.96 -7.09 18.20
C SER A 149 -6.22 -8.44 17.55
N SER A 150 -5.53 -9.48 18.02
CA SER A 150 -5.88 -10.87 17.70
C SER A 150 -7.19 -11.31 18.35
N ASP A 151 -7.65 -10.57 19.36
CA ASP A 151 -8.90 -10.83 20.07
C ASP A 151 -10.10 -10.16 19.38
N ASP A 152 -9.84 -9.27 18.41
CA ASP A 152 -10.89 -8.59 17.65
C ASP A 152 -11.42 -9.50 16.53
N ILE A 153 -12.74 -9.69 16.54
CA ILE A 153 -13.46 -10.47 15.53
C ILE A 153 -13.73 -9.67 14.25
N TYR A 154 -13.49 -8.35 14.25
CA TYR A 154 -13.74 -7.44 13.13
C TYR A 154 -12.46 -6.69 12.74
N ALA A 155 -12.43 -6.21 11.50
CA ALA A 155 -11.32 -5.41 10.99
C ALA A 155 -11.51 -3.92 11.34
N ASP A 156 -10.41 -3.28 11.71
CA ASP A 156 -10.23 -1.85 11.85
C ASP A 156 -10.05 -1.15 10.50
N VAL A 157 -10.33 0.15 10.49
CA VAL A 157 -10.25 0.99 9.29
C VAL A 157 -9.45 2.24 9.56
N VAL A 158 -8.40 2.46 8.78
CA VAL A 158 -7.70 3.73 8.67
C VAL A 158 -7.91 4.27 7.26
N TYR A 159 -8.16 5.57 7.10
CA TYR A 159 -8.29 6.17 5.78
C TYR A 159 -7.29 7.31 5.60
N ASN A 160 -6.85 7.50 4.36
CA ASN A 160 -6.09 8.64 3.89
C ASN A 160 -7.02 9.47 3.01
N ILE A 161 -7.53 10.62 3.51
CA ILE A 161 -8.15 11.61 2.61
C ILE A 161 -7.01 12.32 1.92
N VAL A 162 -7.04 12.26 0.61
CA VAL A 162 -6.04 12.89 -0.23
C VAL A 162 -6.57 14.31 -0.55
N GLY A 163 -6.56 15.17 0.49
CA GLY A 163 -7.19 16.51 0.58
C GLY A 163 -7.28 17.00 2.05
N SER A 164 -7.54 18.31 2.29
CA SER A 164 -7.44 18.93 3.63
C SER A 164 -8.31 18.25 4.71
N ASP A 165 -7.76 18.13 5.92
CA ASP A 165 -8.15 17.13 6.92
C ASP A 165 -8.46 17.76 8.30
N ASN A 166 -9.44 17.21 9.01
CA ASN A 166 -9.66 17.42 10.45
C ASN A 166 -9.94 16.07 11.14
N TRP A 167 -8.88 15.55 11.74
CA TRP A 167 -8.76 14.26 12.42
C TRP A 167 -9.66 14.08 13.65
N THR A 168 -10.14 15.16 14.27
CA THR A 168 -10.76 15.10 15.61
C THR A 168 -12.20 14.61 15.63
N THR A 169 -12.81 14.39 14.47
CA THR A 169 -14.28 14.36 14.34
C THR A 169 -14.90 12.99 14.06
N ARG A 170 -14.13 11.90 14.03
CA ARG A 170 -14.62 10.66 13.37
C ARG A 170 -14.71 9.44 14.29
N PRO A 171 -15.85 8.71 14.25
CA PRO A 171 -16.14 7.59 15.13
C PRO A 171 -15.32 6.36 14.74
N ASN A 172 -14.99 5.57 15.78
CA ASN A 172 -14.43 4.24 15.64
C ASN A 172 -15.49 3.33 14.97
N VAL A 173 -15.10 2.41 14.08
CA VAL A 173 -16.08 1.50 13.42
C VAL A 173 -16.77 0.57 14.43
N THR A 174 -16.27 0.54 15.66
CA THR A 174 -16.84 -0.12 16.85
C THR A 174 -17.95 0.66 17.54
N GLN A 175 -18.30 1.87 17.08
CA GLN A 175 -19.47 2.62 17.56
C GLN A 175 -20.63 2.52 16.56
N ALA A 176 -21.19 1.32 16.45
CA ALA A 176 -22.55 1.08 15.95
C ALA A 176 -23.42 0.58 17.10
#